data_AF-A0A821PLB4-F1
#
_entry.id   AF-A0A821PLB4-F1
#
_cell.length_a   1.000
_cell.length_b   1.000
_cell.length_c   1.000
_cell.angle_alpha   90.00
_cell.angle_beta   90.00
_cell.angle_gamma   90.00
#
_symmetry.space_group_name_H-M   'P 1'
#
loop_
_entity.id
_entity.type
_entity.pdbx_description
1 polymer ?
#
loop_
_entity_poly.entity_id
_entity_poly.type
_entity_poly.pdbx_seq_one_letter_code
_entity_poly.pdbx_strand_id
1 'polypeptide(L)'
;MLGKDRFPNVSTRSGRFLTFGLYVLQIVLAAIYTASILSFILIENSNPTISGIDDIRNGKILPNRIGIMVGSQAEEYYLNSISEGKKDYYPLKTINEVYISLMNGDIDVALWSHVNNRYCDLMTVGVEFAHGSYQIPVKQGWVYKAALDSNILSLIDTGELDRISEKWFTQPTCSKTNLSTSNTITIERMGGLFSTFAIISIISILVHFWSTIDRLIRNIIGIVCRKDGMDEGIIADNNAIQN
;
A
#
# COMPACT_ATOMS: atom_id res chain seq x y z
N MET A 1 17.15 4.82 -35.31
CA MET A 1 18.59 4.83 -35.03
C MET A 1 18.79 4.30 -33.62
N LEU A 2 18.92 2.99 -33.46
CA LEU A 2 19.36 2.40 -32.19
C LEU A 2 20.84 2.75 -32.03
N GLY A 3 21.15 3.52 -30.98
CA GLY A 3 22.51 3.88 -30.64
C GLY A 3 23.35 2.62 -30.51
N LYS A 4 24.44 2.55 -31.27
CA LYS A 4 25.44 1.48 -31.20
C LYS A 4 25.82 1.30 -29.73
N ASP A 5 25.44 0.16 -29.14
CA ASP A 5 25.77 -0.21 -27.77
C ASP A 5 27.28 -0.10 -27.59
N ARG A 6 27.73 1.02 -27.01
CA ARG A 6 29.13 1.26 -26.71
C ARG A 6 29.44 0.48 -25.44
N PHE A 7 29.56 -0.84 -25.57
CA PHE A 7 30.31 -1.61 -24.60
C PHE A 7 31.72 -1.01 -24.58
N PRO A 8 32.22 -0.52 -23.44
CA PRO A 8 33.57 -0.01 -23.37
C PRO A 8 34.52 -1.14 -23.74
N ASN A 9 35.17 -1.03 -24.91
CA ASN A 9 36.08 -2.06 -25.40
C ASN A 9 37.38 -1.99 -24.58
N VAL A 10 37.37 -2.65 -23.42
CA VAL A 10 38.50 -2.68 -22.49
C VAL A 10 39.47 -3.79 -22.91
N SER A 11 40.56 -3.37 -23.56
CA SER A 11 41.63 -4.25 -24.02
C SER A 11 42.54 -4.76 -22.88
N THR A 12 42.53 -4.10 -21.71
CA THR A 12 43.38 -4.41 -20.55
C THR A 12 42.71 -5.32 -19.53
N ARG A 13 43.49 -6.25 -18.95
CA ARG A 13 43.03 -7.28 -17.99
C ARG A 13 42.37 -6.67 -16.73
N SER A 14 42.88 -5.54 -16.24
CA SER A 14 42.32 -4.80 -15.10
C SER A 14 41.00 -4.09 -15.44
N GLY A 15 40.84 -3.60 -16.68
CA GLY A 15 39.60 -2.98 -17.15
C GLY A 15 38.43 -3.95 -17.17
N ARG A 16 38.68 -5.22 -17.50
CA ARG A 16 37.66 -6.29 -17.47
C ARG A 16 37.18 -6.60 -16.06
N PHE A 17 38.10 -6.62 -15.08
CA PHE A 17 37.75 -6.83 -13.68
C PHE A 17 36.89 -5.68 -13.14
N LEU A 18 37.26 -4.44 -13.48
CA LEU A 18 36.49 -3.26 -13.11
C LEU A 18 35.08 -3.28 -13.72
N THR A 19 34.95 -3.62 -15.01
CA THR A 19 33.62 -3.72 -15.65
C THR A 19 32.77 -4.80 -15.00
N PHE A 20 33.35 -5.94 -14.63
CA PHE A 20 32.63 -7.00 -13.93
C PHE A 20 32.12 -6.52 -12.57
N GLY A 21 32.96 -5.85 -11.78
CA GLY A 21 32.53 -5.25 -10.50
C GLY A 21 31.42 -4.22 -10.66
N LEU A 22 31.49 -3.38 -11.70
CA LEU A 22 30.44 -2.39 -12.01
C LEU A 22 29.12 -3.06 -12.42
N TYR A 23 29.16 -4.14 -13.21
CA TYR A 23 27.94 -4.88 -13.57
C TYR A 23 27.26 -5.52 -12.35
N VAL A 24 28.05 -6.12 -11.46
CA VAL A 24 27.52 -6.68 -10.20
C VAL A 24 26.88 -5.59 -9.35
N LEU A 25 27.53 -4.43 -9.22
CA LEU A 25 26.97 -3.27 -8.51
C LEU A 25 25.63 -2.81 -9.11
N GLN A 26 25.53 -2.72 -10.44
CA GLN A 26 24.29 -2.33 -11.13
C GLN A 26 23.14 -3.30 -10.84
N ILE A 27 23.40 -4.62 -10.86
CA ILE A 27 22.39 -5.63 -10.57
C ILE A 27 21.92 -5.53 -9.12
N VAL A 28 22.84 -5.33 -8.17
CA VAL A 28 22.50 -5.19 -6.75
C VAL A 28 21.63 -3.95 -6.51
N LEU A 29 21.99 -2.81 -7.11
CA LEU A 29 21.21 -1.58 -7.00
C LEU A 29 19.81 -1.73 -7.61
N ALA A 30 19.71 -2.36 -8.79
CA ALA A 30 18.42 -2.64 -9.42
C ALA A 30 17.56 -3.55 -8.52
N ALA A 31 18.13 -4.60 -7.93
CA ALA A 31 17.42 -5.51 -7.03
C ALA A 31 16.92 -4.80 -5.77
N ILE A 32 17.74 -3.95 -5.14
CA ILE A 32 17.35 -3.16 -3.95
C ILE A 32 16.22 -2.20 -4.30
N TYR A 33 16.30 -1.54 -5.45
CA TYR A 33 15.25 -0.65 -5.93
C TYR A 33 13.93 -1.39 -6.23
N THR A 34 14.00 -2.57 -6.86
CA THR A 34 12.82 -3.43 -7.06
C THR A 34 12.24 -3.89 -5.73
N ALA A 35 13.07 -4.27 -4.75
CA ALA A 35 12.61 -4.72 -3.44
C ALA A 35 11.92 -3.60 -2.64
N SER A 36 12.43 -2.36 -2.69
CA SER A 36 11.82 -1.24 -1.99
C SER A 36 10.46 -0.85 -2.60
N ILE A 37 10.34 -0.85 -3.92
CA ILE A 37 9.05 -0.69 -4.61
C ILE A 37 8.09 -1.81 -4.25
N LEU A 38 8.55 -3.06 -4.34
CA LEU A 38 7.71 -4.22 -4.08
C LEU A 38 7.22 -4.21 -2.63
N SER A 39 8.06 -3.81 -1.67
CA SER A 39 7.64 -3.62 -0.28
C SER A 39 6.49 -2.63 -0.15
N PHE A 40 6.49 -1.54 -0.92
CA PHE A 40 5.39 -0.59 -0.91
C PHE A 40 4.11 -1.14 -1.57
N ILE A 41 4.24 -1.93 -2.63
CA ILE A 41 3.09 -2.57 -3.32
C ILE A 41 2.49 -3.68 -2.46
N LEU A 42 3.32 -4.43 -1.73
CA LEU A 42 2.89 -5.55 -0.90
C LEU A 42 2.23 -5.13 0.43
N ILE A 43 2.38 -3.86 0.85
CA ILE A 43 1.64 -3.36 2.00
C ILE A 43 0.17 -3.29 1.61
N GLU A 44 -0.64 -4.21 2.16
CA GLU A 44 -2.10 -4.10 2.14
C GLU A 44 -2.46 -2.75 2.76
N ASN A 45 -2.84 -1.80 1.92
CA ASN A 45 -3.17 -0.44 2.34
C ASN A 45 -4.61 -0.42 2.88
N SER A 46 -4.85 -1.19 3.94
CA SER A 46 -5.98 -0.95 4.82
C SER A 46 -5.58 0.24 5.70
N ASN A 47 -5.76 1.47 5.20
CA ASN A 47 -5.94 2.58 6.13
C ASN A 47 -7.40 2.48 6.58
N PRO A 48 -7.71 1.78 7.68
CA PRO A 48 -9.08 1.78 8.15
C PRO A 48 -9.46 3.23 8.47
N THR A 49 -10.69 3.62 8.17
CA THR A 49 -11.24 4.92 8.56
C THR A 49 -11.06 5.15 10.08
N ILE A 50 -10.97 4.06 10.84
CA ILE A 50 -10.87 4.00 12.30
C ILE A 50 -9.66 3.14 12.67
N SER A 51 -8.66 3.72 13.33
CA SER A 51 -7.43 3.00 13.66
C SER A 51 -7.54 2.16 14.93
N GLY A 52 -8.52 2.45 15.79
CA GLY A 52 -8.75 1.71 17.03
C GLY A 52 -9.64 2.45 18.01
N ILE A 53 -9.57 2.03 19.28
CA ILE A 53 -10.42 2.57 20.35
C ILE A 53 -10.12 4.04 20.68
N ASP A 54 -8.89 4.51 20.45
CA ASP A 54 -8.50 5.89 20.75
C ASP A 54 -9.21 6.90 19.83
N ASP A 55 -9.51 6.51 18.59
CA ASP A 55 -10.30 7.34 17.67
C ASP A 55 -11.72 7.58 18.21
N ILE A 56 -12.31 6.56 18.86
CA ILE A 56 -13.62 6.66 19.52
C ILE A 56 -13.51 7.57 20.75
N ARG A 57 -12.49 7.38 21.59
CA ARG A 57 -12.26 8.19 22.79
C ARG A 57 -12.04 9.67 22.46
N ASN A 58 -11.32 9.95 21.36
CA ASN A 58 -11.04 11.31 20.90
C ASN A 58 -12.24 11.97 20.17
N GLY A 59 -13.38 11.28 20.05
CA GLY A 59 -14.58 11.83 19.45
C GLY A 59 -14.51 11.98 17.92
N LYS A 60 -13.67 11.19 17.24
CA LYS A 60 -13.60 11.18 15.77
C LYS A 60 -14.93 10.70 15.14
N ILE A 61 -15.71 9.94 15.89
CA ILE A 61 -16.99 9.35 15.47
C ILE A 61 -18.08 9.84 16.42
N LEU A 62 -19.26 10.15 15.87
CA LEU A 62 -20.45 10.45 16.65
C LEU A 62 -20.87 9.23 17.48
N PRO A 63 -21.20 9.39 18.78
CA PRO A 63 -21.62 8.27 19.62
C PRO A 63 -22.75 7.43 19.03
N ASN A 64 -23.74 8.06 18.38
CA ASN A 64 -24.87 7.38 17.74
C ASN A 64 -24.50 6.53 16.50
N ARG A 65 -23.25 6.57 16.03
CA ARG A 65 -22.74 5.71 14.95
C ARG A 65 -21.84 4.58 15.47
N ILE A 66 -21.76 4.43 16.79
CA ILE A 66 -21.05 3.35 17.47
C ILE A 66 -22.08 2.31 17.87
N GLY A 67 -22.03 1.15 17.24
CA GLY A 67 -22.86 0.00 17.57
C GLY A 67 -22.34 -0.75 18.79
N ILE A 68 -23.18 -0.95 19.80
CA ILE A 68 -22.81 -1.75 20.98
C ILE A 68 -23.96 -2.68 21.34
N MET A 69 -23.63 -3.94 21.59
CA MET A 69 -24.61 -4.93 22.02
C MET A 69 -25.00 -4.70 23.49
N VAL A 70 -26.29 -4.54 23.75
CA VAL A 70 -26.81 -4.30 25.11
C VAL A 70 -26.64 -5.55 25.97
N GLY A 71 -26.19 -5.39 27.21
CA GLY A 71 -25.88 -6.45 28.17
C GLY A 71 -24.53 -7.13 27.92
N SER A 72 -23.68 -6.59 27.06
CA SER A 72 -22.37 -7.15 26.74
C SER A 72 -21.24 -6.50 27.54
N GLN A 73 -20.09 -7.18 27.62
CA GLN A 73 -18.87 -6.63 28.20
C GLN A 73 -18.41 -5.36 27.47
N ALA A 74 -18.70 -5.24 26.17
CA ALA A 74 -18.38 -4.04 25.39
C ALA A 74 -19.20 -2.82 25.85
N GLU A 75 -20.46 -3.01 26.25
CA GLU A 75 -21.28 -1.94 26.85
C GLU A 75 -20.68 -1.49 28.17
N GLU A 76 -20.35 -2.42 29.05
CA GLU A 76 -19.74 -2.10 30.35
C GLU A 76 -18.42 -1.32 30.18
N TYR A 77 -17.55 -1.76 29.27
CA TYR A 77 -16.31 -1.05 28.96
C TYR A 77 -16.57 0.36 28.41
N TYR A 78 -17.49 0.51 27.45
CA TYR A 78 -17.81 1.82 26.86
C TYR A 78 -18.35 2.80 27.91
N LEU A 79 -19.28 2.34 28.75
CA LEU A 79 -19.86 3.16 29.82
C LEU A 79 -18.81 3.55 30.86
N ASN A 80 -17.94 2.63 31.26
CA ASN A 80 -16.96 2.90 32.32
C ASN A 80 -15.75 3.71 31.85
N SER A 81 -15.32 3.56 30.58
CA SER A 81 -14.03 4.07 30.09
C SER A 81 -14.11 5.11 28.98
N ILE A 82 -15.29 5.33 28.38
CA ILE A 82 -15.44 6.23 27.22
C ILE A 82 -16.54 7.26 27.45
N SER A 83 -17.76 6.84 27.79
CA SER A 83 -18.91 7.76 27.88
C SER A 83 -19.27 8.19 29.31
N GLU A 84 -18.47 7.79 30.30
CA GLU A 84 -18.66 8.16 31.72
C GLU A 84 -20.09 7.85 32.22
N GLY A 85 -20.63 6.70 31.83
CA GLY A 85 -21.95 6.20 32.20
C GLY A 85 -23.09 6.63 31.28
N LYS A 86 -22.82 7.39 30.21
CA LYS A 86 -23.84 7.86 29.27
C LYS A 86 -24.14 6.84 28.18
N LYS A 87 -25.41 6.47 28.02
CA LYS A 87 -25.88 5.57 26.95
C LYS A 87 -26.18 6.33 25.67
N ASP A 88 -25.16 6.88 25.01
CA ASP A 88 -25.29 7.64 23.77
C ASP A 88 -24.87 6.89 22.50
N TYR A 89 -24.62 5.59 22.62
CA TYR A 89 -24.30 4.68 21.53
C TYR A 89 -25.56 4.12 20.84
N TYR A 90 -25.39 3.50 19.66
CA TYR A 90 -26.44 2.80 18.94
C TYR A 90 -26.67 1.40 19.54
N PRO A 91 -27.84 1.13 20.18
CA PRO A 91 -28.07 -0.12 20.90
C PRO A 91 -28.42 -1.27 19.95
N LEU A 92 -27.67 -2.36 20.04
CA LEU A 92 -27.86 -3.57 19.24
C LEU A 92 -28.30 -4.75 20.13
N LYS A 93 -29.14 -5.64 19.59
CA LYS A 93 -29.64 -6.82 20.33
C LYS A 93 -29.15 -8.14 19.75
N THR A 94 -28.96 -8.21 18.44
CA THR A 94 -28.63 -9.47 17.74
C THR A 94 -27.39 -9.31 16.85
N ILE A 95 -26.63 -10.39 16.67
CA ILE A 95 -25.45 -10.41 15.79
C ILE A 95 -25.80 -10.02 14.34
N ASN A 96 -26.94 -10.50 13.84
CA ASN A 96 -27.40 -10.17 12.49
C ASN A 96 -27.72 -8.69 12.33
N GLU A 97 -28.22 -8.06 13.38
CA GLU A 97 -28.51 -6.62 13.40
C GLU A 97 -27.23 -5.82 13.29
N VAL A 98 -26.18 -6.22 14.02
CA VAL A 98 -24.83 -5.62 13.92
C VAL A 98 -24.35 -5.64 12.46
N TYR A 99 -24.46 -6.80 11.79
CA TYR A 99 -24.06 -6.94 10.39
C TYR A 99 -24.86 -6.02 9.47
N ILE A 100 -26.19 -6.04 9.57
CA ILE A 100 -27.08 -5.24 8.70
C ILE A 100 -26.83 -3.75 8.91
N SER A 101 -26.70 -3.28 10.15
CA SER A 101 -26.46 -1.87 10.46
C SER A 101 -25.09 -1.39 9.97
N LEU A 102 -24.06 -2.25 10.01
CA LEU A 102 -22.75 -1.93 9.42
C LEU A 102 -22.84 -1.86 7.88
N MET A 103 -23.51 -2.81 7.24
CA MET A 103 -23.62 -2.86 5.78
C MET A 103 -24.49 -1.72 5.21
N ASN A 104 -25.54 -1.32 5.93
CA ASN A 104 -26.40 -0.20 5.55
C ASN A 104 -25.75 1.17 5.82
N GLY A 105 -24.65 1.21 6.59
CA GLY A 105 -23.99 2.46 6.98
C GLY A 105 -24.73 3.23 8.08
N ASP A 106 -25.63 2.58 8.82
CA ASP A 106 -26.28 3.18 9.99
C ASP A 106 -25.26 3.45 11.11
N ILE A 107 -24.30 2.53 11.24
CA ILE A 107 -23.16 2.61 12.17
C ILE A 107 -21.84 2.48 11.41
N ASP A 108 -20.80 3.15 11.89
CA ASP A 108 -19.46 3.09 11.29
C ASP A 108 -18.59 1.99 11.90
N VAL A 109 -18.86 1.66 13.17
CA VAL A 109 -18.08 0.68 13.94
C VAL A 109 -18.99 -0.01 14.94
N ALA A 110 -18.73 -1.29 15.17
CA ALA A 110 -19.35 -2.05 16.25
C ALA A 110 -18.28 -2.51 17.23
N LEU A 111 -18.48 -2.26 18.53
CA LEU A 111 -17.62 -2.83 19.57
C LEU A 111 -18.04 -4.28 19.84
N TRP A 112 -17.08 -5.19 19.76
CA TRP A 112 -17.36 -6.62 19.78
C TRP A 112 -16.21 -7.40 20.43
N SER A 113 -16.53 -8.51 21.11
CA SER A 113 -15.57 -9.31 21.92
C SER A 113 -15.01 -10.55 21.18
N HIS A 114 -15.67 -11.03 20.11
CA HIS A 114 -15.28 -12.24 19.40
C HIS A 114 -15.26 -12.09 17.87
N VAL A 115 -14.10 -12.08 17.25
CA VAL A 115 -14.06 -12.02 15.79
C VAL A 115 -14.65 -13.29 15.20
N ASN A 116 -15.79 -13.16 14.51
CA ASN A 116 -16.34 -14.24 13.71
C ASN A 116 -16.14 -13.85 12.25
N ASN A 117 -15.14 -14.43 11.60
CA ASN A 117 -14.81 -14.16 10.19
C ASN A 117 -15.82 -14.82 9.23
N ARG A 118 -17.09 -14.89 9.64
CA ARG A 118 -18.20 -15.39 8.84
C ARG A 118 -18.59 -14.40 7.74
N TYR A 119 -18.29 -13.11 7.96
CA TYR A 119 -18.66 -12.01 7.09
C TYR A 119 -17.41 -11.39 6.48
N CYS A 120 -17.10 -11.77 5.24
CA CYS A 120 -15.88 -11.37 4.54
C CYS A 120 -15.90 -9.92 4.03
N ASP A 121 -17.07 -9.30 4.02
CA ASP A 121 -17.25 -7.90 3.61
C ASP A 121 -16.92 -6.92 4.75
N LEU A 122 -16.75 -7.43 5.97
CA LEU A 122 -16.34 -6.66 7.13
C LEU A 122 -14.89 -6.96 7.49
N MET A 123 -14.20 -5.94 7.99
CA MET A 123 -12.86 -6.10 8.55
C MET A 123 -12.88 -5.76 10.05
N THR A 124 -12.08 -6.47 10.83
CA THR A 124 -11.77 -6.04 12.20
C THR A 124 -10.72 -4.94 12.15
N VAL A 125 -10.97 -3.84 12.87
CA VAL A 125 -10.08 -2.67 12.91
C VAL A 125 -9.52 -2.47 14.31
N GLY A 126 -8.27 -2.05 14.37
CA GLY A 126 -7.57 -1.75 15.62
C GLY A 126 -6.99 -2.95 16.34
N VAL A 127 -6.43 -2.67 17.52
CA VAL A 127 -5.82 -3.64 18.43
C VAL A 127 -6.78 -4.02 19.54
N GLU A 128 -6.50 -5.14 20.21
CA GLU A 128 -7.20 -5.51 21.43
C GLU A 128 -7.07 -4.38 22.46
N PHE A 129 -8.20 -3.84 22.90
CA PHE A 129 -8.26 -2.68 23.79
C PHE A 129 -8.72 -3.04 25.21
N ALA A 130 -9.31 -4.21 25.39
CA ALA A 130 -9.80 -4.70 26.66
C ALA A 130 -9.57 -6.20 26.76
N HIS A 131 -8.84 -6.62 27.80
CA HIS A 131 -8.68 -8.03 28.13
C HIS A 131 -9.87 -8.49 28.98
N GLY A 132 -10.70 -9.36 28.40
CA GLY A 132 -11.76 -10.04 29.12
C GLY A 132 -11.34 -11.46 29.49
N SER A 133 -11.41 -11.82 30.77
CA SER A 133 -11.28 -13.23 31.20
C SER A 133 -12.66 -13.86 31.36
N TYR A 134 -12.86 -15.06 30.81
CA TYR A 134 -14.05 -15.87 31.13
C TYR A 134 -13.87 -16.53 32.49
N GLN A 135 -14.89 -16.41 33.33
CA GLN A 135 -14.89 -16.99 34.67
C GLN A 135 -16.18 -17.79 34.86
N ILE A 136 -16.07 -18.94 35.52
CA ILE A 136 -17.22 -19.77 35.88
C ILE A 136 -17.62 -19.38 37.30
N PRO A 137 -18.73 -18.65 37.49
CA PRO A 137 -19.18 -18.30 38.83
C PRO A 137 -19.72 -19.55 39.53
N VAL A 138 -19.25 -19.79 40.75
CA VAL A 138 -19.72 -20.90 41.60
C VAL A 138 -20.24 -20.34 42.92
N LYS A 139 -21.20 -21.04 43.54
CA LYS A 139 -21.70 -20.64 44.87
C LYS A 139 -20.59 -20.73 45.91
N GLN A 140 -20.60 -19.78 46.85
CA GLN A 140 -19.69 -19.80 47.98
C GLN A 140 -19.88 -21.09 48.80
N GLY A 141 -18.78 -21.78 49.11
CA GLY A 141 -18.79 -23.05 49.84
C GLY A 141 -19.13 -24.28 48.99
N TRP A 142 -19.13 -24.18 47.66
CA TRP A 142 -19.39 -25.35 46.80
C TRP A 142 -18.27 -26.41 46.92
N VAL A 143 -18.64 -27.58 47.46
CA VAL A 143 -17.72 -28.69 47.78
C VAL A 143 -16.93 -29.23 46.59
N TYR A 144 -17.44 -29.06 45.36
CA TYR A 144 -16.77 -29.56 44.15
C TYR A 144 -15.86 -28.52 43.48
N LYS A 145 -15.72 -27.31 44.05
CA LYS A 145 -14.87 -26.26 43.45
C LYS A 145 -13.43 -26.75 43.21
N ALA A 146 -12.81 -27.36 44.23
CA ALA A 146 -11.44 -27.86 44.13
C ALA A 146 -11.30 -28.97 43.07
N ALA A 147 -12.29 -29.85 42.97
CA ALA A 147 -12.31 -30.88 41.94
C ALA A 147 -12.48 -30.29 40.54
N LEU A 148 -13.35 -29.28 40.37
CA LEU A 148 -13.54 -28.60 39.09
C LEU A 148 -12.23 -27.92 38.63
N ASP A 149 -11.61 -27.14 39.51
CA ASP A 149 -10.38 -26.41 39.21
C ASP A 149 -9.25 -27.39 38.81
N SER A 150 -9.11 -28.52 39.52
CA SER A 150 -8.11 -29.55 39.18
C SER A 150 -8.37 -30.23 37.84
N ASN A 151 -9.63 -30.48 37.48
CA ASN A 151 -9.96 -31.07 36.17
C ASN A 151 -9.75 -30.07 35.02
N ILE A 152 -10.07 -28.79 35.23
CA ILE A 152 -9.79 -27.73 34.26
C ILE A 152 -8.28 -27.60 34.04
N LEU A 153 -7.47 -27.61 35.10
CA LEU A 153 -6.02 -27.53 34.97
C LEU A 153 -5.46 -28.74 34.20
N SER A 154 -5.96 -29.95 34.47
CA SER A 154 -5.60 -31.15 33.71
C SER A 154 -5.92 -31.03 32.21
N LEU A 155 -7.06 -30.43 31.85
CA LEU A 155 -7.42 -30.15 30.45
C LEU A 155 -6.48 -29.14 29.76
N ILE A 156 -5.94 -28.18 30.52
CA ILE A 156 -4.95 -27.22 30.04
C ILE A 156 -3.59 -27.92 29.86
N ASP A 157 -3.12 -28.64 30.89
CA ASP A 157 -1.81 -29.32 30.89
C ASP A 157 -1.70 -30.38 29.79
N THR A 158 -2.82 -31.05 29.47
CA THR A 158 -2.88 -32.05 28.39
C THR A 158 -3.05 -31.44 27.00
N GLY A 159 -3.35 -30.14 26.88
CA GLY A 159 -3.63 -29.47 25.61
C GLY A 159 -5.00 -29.79 25.00
N GLU A 160 -5.86 -30.54 25.70
CA GLU A 160 -7.22 -30.82 25.21
C GLU A 160 -8.08 -29.56 25.12
N LEU A 161 -7.86 -28.58 26.01
CA LEU A 161 -8.56 -27.30 25.94
C LEU A 161 -8.22 -26.54 24.65
N ASP A 162 -6.95 -26.56 24.24
CA ASP A 162 -6.50 -25.95 22.99
C ASP A 162 -7.13 -26.65 21.79
N ARG A 163 -7.25 -27.98 21.82
CA ARG A 163 -7.90 -28.75 20.76
C ARG A 163 -9.39 -28.44 20.63
N ILE A 164 -10.09 -28.27 21.76
CA ILE A 164 -11.49 -27.83 21.78
C ILE A 164 -11.57 -26.40 21.25
N SER A 165 -10.65 -25.53 21.66
CA SER A 165 -10.59 -24.14 21.21
C SER A 165 -10.41 -24.07 19.69
N GLU A 166 -9.44 -24.79 19.15
CA GLU A 166 -9.20 -24.90 17.71
C GLU A 166 -10.44 -25.46 17.01
N LYS A 167 -11.06 -26.52 17.51
CA LYS A 167 -12.24 -27.11 16.87
C LYS A 167 -13.44 -26.15 16.74
N TRP A 168 -13.69 -25.30 17.73
CA TRP A 168 -14.88 -24.45 17.78
C TRP A 168 -14.63 -23.00 17.36
N PHE A 169 -13.40 -22.50 17.51
CA PHE A 169 -13.02 -21.12 17.22
C PHE A 169 -12.07 -20.97 16.03
N THR A 170 -11.62 -22.07 15.39
CA THR A 170 -10.95 -21.95 14.08
C THR A 170 -11.93 -21.41 13.08
N GLN A 171 -11.70 -20.15 12.72
CA GLN A 171 -12.56 -19.40 11.84
C GLN A 171 -12.56 -20.04 10.44
N PRO A 172 -13.71 -20.05 9.72
CA PRO A 172 -13.65 -20.21 8.28
C PRO A 172 -12.81 -19.05 7.74
N THR A 173 -11.66 -19.37 7.16
CA THR A 173 -10.91 -18.36 6.41
C THR A 173 -11.80 -17.90 5.28
N CYS A 174 -12.24 -16.64 5.36
CA CYS A 174 -12.64 -15.91 4.16
C CYS A 174 -11.53 -16.11 3.14
N SER A 175 -11.80 -16.93 2.13
CA SER A 175 -10.86 -17.10 1.05
C SER A 175 -10.66 -15.71 0.47
N LYS A 176 -9.42 -15.22 0.45
CA LYS A 176 -9.03 -13.93 -0.14
C LYS A 176 -9.32 -13.87 -1.66
N THR A 177 -10.20 -14.70 -2.18
CA THR A 177 -10.61 -14.78 -3.58
C THR A 177 -11.33 -13.51 -4.03
N ASN A 178 -12.00 -12.79 -3.13
CA ASN A 178 -12.71 -11.53 -3.48
C ASN A 178 -11.90 -10.25 -3.20
N LEU A 179 -10.72 -10.35 -2.59
CA LEU A 179 -9.73 -9.26 -2.58
C LEU A 179 -8.88 -9.25 -3.86
N SER A 180 -9.36 -9.91 -4.92
CA SER A 180 -8.71 -9.93 -6.23
C SER A 180 -9.05 -8.72 -7.10
N THR A 181 -9.88 -7.78 -6.59
CA THR A 181 -10.27 -6.58 -7.36
C THR A 181 -9.58 -5.29 -6.88
N SER A 182 -8.96 -5.25 -5.70
CA SER A 182 -8.21 -4.04 -5.24
C SER A 182 -6.68 -4.18 -5.30
N ASN A 183 -6.16 -5.42 -5.38
CA ASN A 183 -4.73 -5.68 -5.54
C ASN A 183 -4.31 -5.88 -7.00
N THR A 184 -5.19 -5.61 -7.97
CA THR A 184 -4.73 -5.37 -9.34
C THR A 184 -4.03 -4.03 -9.36
N ILE A 185 -2.82 -3.98 -9.90
CA ILE A 185 -2.12 -2.72 -10.17
C ILE A 185 -2.95 -1.94 -11.19
N THR A 186 -3.91 -1.16 -10.71
CA THR A 186 -4.81 -0.39 -11.57
C THR A 186 -4.01 0.72 -12.23
N ILE A 187 -4.34 1.03 -13.50
CA ILE A 187 -3.65 2.05 -14.31
C ILE A 187 -3.55 3.39 -13.57
N GLU A 188 -4.49 3.71 -12.68
CA GLU A 188 -4.46 4.89 -11.81
C GLU A 188 -3.20 4.97 -10.93
N ARG A 189 -2.76 3.84 -10.34
CA ARG A 189 -1.53 3.81 -9.53
C ARG A 189 -0.26 3.94 -10.37
N MET A 190 -0.33 3.61 -11.65
CA MET A 190 0.78 3.76 -12.61
C MET A 190 0.71 5.06 -13.42
N GLY A 191 -0.29 5.92 -13.18
CA GLY A 191 -0.49 7.15 -13.95
C GLY A 191 0.72 8.08 -13.95
N GLY A 192 1.45 8.15 -12.83
CA GLY A 192 2.69 8.92 -12.73
C GLY A 192 3.81 8.41 -13.64
N LEU A 193 3.93 7.09 -13.82
CA LEU A 193 4.92 6.48 -14.72
C LEU A 193 4.59 6.79 -16.19
N PHE A 194 3.32 6.64 -16.58
CA PHE A 194 2.88 6.99 -17.93
C PHE A 194 3.06 8.48 -18.23
N SER A 195 2.74 9.35 -17.27
CA SER A 195 2.89 10.79 -17.41
C SER A 195 4.36 11.21 -17.58
N THR A 196 5.26 10.67 -16.75
CA THR A 196 6.70 10.96 -16.85
C THR A 196 7.31 10.45 -18.15
N PHE A 197 6.94 9.24 -18.59
CA PHE A 197 7.39 8.70 -19.89
C PHE A 197 6.91 9.57 -21.07
N ALA A 198 5.66 10.05 -21.05
CA ALA A 198 5.13 10.92 -22.08
C ALA A 198 5.89 12.25 -22.15
N ILE A 199 6.16 12.88 -20.99
CA ILE A 199 6.93 14.14 -20.92
C ILE A 199 8.34 13.96 -21.49
N ILE A 200 9.06 12.91 -21.08
CA ILE A 200 10.41 12.62 -21.59
C ILE A 200 10.38 12.40 -23.11
N SER A 201 9.37 11.70 -23.61
CA SER A 201 9.20 11.47 -25.05
C SER A 201 8.99 12.77 -25.82
N ILE A 202 8.14 13.67 -25.31
CA ILE A 202 7.90 14.99 -25.92
C ILE A 202 9.18 15.83 -25.92
N ILE A 203 9.90 15.87 -24.81
CA ILE A 203 11.18 16.60 -24.70
C ILE A 203 12.19 16.04 -25.70
N SER A 204 12.30 14.71 -25.83
CA SER A 204 13.19 14.07 -26.80
C SER A 204 12.85 14.46 -28.24
N ILE A 205 11.57 14.52 -28.60
CA ILE A 205 11.12 14.94 -29.94
C ILE A 205 11.46 16.42 -30.17
N LEU A 206 11.21 17.28 -29.18
CA LEU A 206 11.56 18.70 -29.26
C LEU A 206 13.06 18.89 -29.46
N VAL A 207 13.91 18.28 -28.62
CA VAL A 207 15.37 18.40 -28.77
C VAL A 207 15.84 17.94 -30.15
N HIS A 208 15.29 16.82 -30.66
CA HIS A 208 15.66 16.34 -31.99
C HIS A 208 15.22 17.30 -33.10
N PHE A 209 14.01 17.86 -33.00
CA PHE A 209 13.49 18.82 -33.96
C PHE A 209 14.31 20.11 -33.98
N TRP A 210 14.62 20.65 -32.79
CA TRP A 210 15.45 21.84 -32.64
C TRP A 210 16.88 21.60 -33.16
N SER A 211 17.49 20.46 -32.83
CA SER A 211 18.81 20.09 -33.36
C SER A 211 18.81 19.94 -34.89
N THR A 212 17.73 19.41 -35.45
CA THR A 212 17.59 19.26 -36.91
C THR A 212 17.43 20.61 -37.59
N ILE A 213 16.63 21.52 -37.03
CA ILE A 213 16.48 22.90 -37.51
C ILE A 213 17.80 23.65 -37.42
N ASP A 214 18.49 23.58 -36.28
CA ASP A 214 19.79 24.23 -36.08
C ASP A 214 20.84 23.71 -37.06
N ARG A 215 20.82 22.40 -37.37
CA ARG A 215 21.65 21.80 -38.42
C ARG A 215 21.28 22.30 -39.82
N LEU A 216 19.99 22.46 -40.12
CA LEU A 216 19.52 22.99 -41.41
C LEU A 216 19.85 24.47 -41.58
N ILE A 217 19.69 25.30 -40.54
CA ILE A 217 20.06 26.72 -40.55
C ILE A 217 21.57 26.86 -40.77
N ARG A 218 22.39 26.10 -40.04
CA ARG A 218 23.86 26.08 -40.27
C ARG A 218 24.22 25.64 -41.69
N ASN A 219 23.51 24.66 -42.26
CA ASN A 219 23.76 24.21 -43.63
C ASN A 219 23.34 25.26 -44.68
N ILE A 220 22.21 25.95 -44.49
CA ILE A 220 21.72 26.98 -45.42
C ILE A 220 22.62 28.22 -45.36
N ILE A 221 23.01 28.68 -44.16
CA ILE A 221 23.97 29.78 -44.00
C ILE A 221 25.31 29.41 -44.67
N GLY A 222 25.78 28.17 -44.52
CA GLY A 222 26.98 27.70 -45.21
C GLY A 222 26.87 27.71 -46.74
N ILE A 223 25.69 27.42 -47.31
CA ILE A 223 25.44 27.48 -48.76
C ILE A 223 25.36 28.94 -49.25
N VAL A 224 24.72 29.83 -48.49
CA VAL A 224 24.60 31.26 -48.82
C VAL A 224 25.97 31.94 -48.76
N CYS A 225 26.76 31.74 -47.70
CA CYS A 225 28.12 32.28 -47.62
C CYS A 225 29.06 31.72 -48.70
N ARG A 226 28.90 30.46 -49.11
CA ARG A 226 29.67 29.89 -50.23
C ARG A 226 29.28 30.52 -51.57
N LYS A 227 28.03 30.94 -51.74
CA LYS A 227 27.54 31.60 -52.95
C LYS A 227 28.05 33.04 -53.04
N ASP A 228 27.96 33.81 -51.94
CA ASP A 228 28.47 35.19 -51.88
C ASP A 228 29.98 35.26 -52.12
N GLY A 229 30.76 34.30 -51.59
CA GLY A 229 32.20 34.24 -51.85
C GLY A 229 32.59 33.86 -53.29
N MET A 230 31.68 33.23 -54.05
CA MET A 230 31.89 32.92 -55.48
C MET A 230 31.59 34.14 -56.36
N ASP A 231 30.58 34.93 -55.98
CA ASP A 231 30.20 36.15 -56.69
C ASP A 231 31.24 37.28 -56.48
N GLU A 232 31.81 37.42 -55.27
CA GLU A 232 32.93 38.36 -55.04
C GLU A 232 34.21 37.97 -55.79
N GLY A 233 34.51 36.68 -55.93
CA GLY A 233 35.68 36.19 -56.68
C GLY A 233 35.60 36.48 -58.18
N ILE A 234 34.41 36.40 -58.77
CA ILE A 234 34.18 36.71 -60.20
C ILE A 234 34.28 38.23 -60.46
N ILE A 235 33.83 39.06 -59.52
CA ILE A 235 33.93 40.53 -59.65
C ILE A 235 35.38 41.00 -59.48
N ALA A 236 36.15 40.38 -58.58
CA ALA A 236 37.57 40.70 -58.40
C ALA A 236 38.42 40.34 -59.64
N ASP A 237 38.15 39.19 -60.27
CA ASP A 237 38.85 38.75 -61.49
C ASP A 237 38.54 39.66 -62.69
N ASN A 238 37.28 40.06 -62.86
CA ASN A 238 36.89 41.00 -63.92
C ASN A 238 37.51 42.40 -63.77
N ASN A 239 37.73 42.86 -62.53
CA ASN A 239 38.39 44.14 -62.27
C ASN A 239 39.92 44.07 -62.43
N ALA A 240 40.54 42.90 -62.27
CA ALA A 240 41.97 42.70 -62.50
C ALA A 240 42.35 42.66 -63.99
N ILE A 241 41.41 42.34 -64.89
CA ILE A 241 41.63 42.27 -66.34
C ILE A 241 41.48 43.65 -67.02
N GLN A 242 40.92 44.65 -66.34
CA GLN A 242 40.70 46.01 -66.87
C GLN A 242 41.78 47.05 -66.51
N ASN A 243 42.88 46.65 -65.85
CA ASN A 243 44.06 47.49 -65.58
C ASN A 243 45.32 46.87 -66.19
#